data_AF-I0L3F4-F1
#
_entry.id   AF-I0L3F4-F1
#
_cell.length_a   1.000
_cell.length_b   1.000
_cell.length_c   1.000
_cell.angle_alpha   90.00
_cell.angle_beta   90.00
_cell.angle_gamma   90.00
#
_symmetry.space_group_name_H-M   'P 1'
#
loop_
_entity.id
_entity.type
_entity.pdbx_description
1 polymer ?
#
loop_
_entity_poly.entity_id
_entity_poly.type
_entity_poly.pdbx_seq_one_letter_code
_entity_poly.pdbx_strand_id
1 'polypeptide(L)'
;MGDSRQPEDNRSRGIDARQAQGLQVGDHNRQYNISGPVVRSAYLAEVHRIAPAELLDRDAELARLAAFCTGDGPGAYQRWEAAPRAGMTALLSWFVLHPPPGVRIVSYFANAGRSEQDSRDAFVDVVLEQLVELTGGSMPGHLTRATQEAHLLGRYIDAAQACERRDERLVLVVDGLDARRNASGVATLLPDRLVGGTRVVLGTDLGWRAPADLPPRHPLRDRTRPHLLPPFVAPAERARRKADAARRAAERAQREAEAARREAEREQAAAEERRNVQRRIDEWQAAEAERLSLAARAAAVRRALTFVVGWTGLFVLLTWLILGWTHPGVAGILSAQLVAGGLAAAIVLVPAAFRLGAAYAPVPASPAAWIDRSRYGLLLQLIAFPVLVVVGGAMASDYLLFRHTRQLERSLGMAGALPSFDEVVAVFFLLLIAGGCAWAGWCLAARSARPWDERQRERERAYRAVLRATSAGTERGAYPGTSADVLSQRAADRARAYQDLLARLAGHHRRNPPR
;
A
#
# COMPACT_ATOMS: atom_id res chain seq x y z
N MET A 1 86.96 -18.67 -89.78
CA MET A 1 85.76 -19.40 -89.29
C MET A 1 86.28 -20.69 -88.68
N GLY A 2 86.49 -20.87 -87.38
CA GLY A 2 85.81 -20.28 -86.23
C GLY A 2 84.74 -21.26 -85.72
N ASP A 3 85.14 -22.31 -85.00
CA ASP A 3 84.24 -23.06 -84.11
C ASP A 3 85.06 -23.66 -82.95
N SER A 4 85.29 -22.82 -81.93
CA SER A 4 85.89 -23.20 -80.66
C SER A 4 84.75 -23.34 -79.64
N ARG A 5 84.05 -24.48 -79.62
CA ARG A 5 83.12 -24.78 -78.52
C ARG A 5 83.91 -25.32 -77.34
N GLN A 6 84.14 -24.44 -76.37
CA GLN A 6 84.51 -24.85 -75.02
C GLN A 6 83.37 -25.68 -74.42
N PRO A 7 83.67 -26.74 -73.64
CA PRO A 7 82.69 -27.44 -72.87
C PRO A 7 82.22 -26.54 -71.71
N GLU A 8 80.90 -26.40 -71.53
CA GLU A 8 80.31 -25.68 -70.41
C GLU A 8 80.79 -26.29 -69.08
N ASP A 9 81.57 -25.51 -68.32
CA ASP A 9 82.01 -25.82 -66.98
C ASP A 9 80.82 -25.73 -66.01
N ASN A 10 80.11 -26.84 -65.84
CA ASN A 10 78.99 -27.01 -64.92
C ASN A 10 79.44 -27.24 -63.46
N ARG A 11 80.49 -26.54 -62.98
CA ARG A 11 81.07 -26.75 -61.63
C ARG A 11 81.09 -25.54 -60.70
N SER A 12 80.27 -24.53 -60.93
CA SER A 12 80.12 -23.45 -59.94
C SER A 12 78.66 -23.05 -59.73
N ARG A 13 77.82 -24.01 -59.30
CA ARG A 13 76.68 -23.67 -58.44
C ARG A 13 77.23 -23.23 -57.09
N GLY A 14 77.61 -21.96 -57.00
CA GLY A 14 77.94 -21.33 -55.73
C GLY A 14 76.76 -21.49 -54.77
N ILE A 15 77.00 -22.17 -53.65
CA ILE A 15 76.02 -22.29 -52.57
C ILE A 15 76.07 -20.96 -51.80
N ASP A 16 74.98 -20.20 -51.84
CA ASP A 16 74.85 -18.97 -51.05
C ASP A 16 74.70 -19.33 -49.57
N ALA A 17 75.78 -19.18 -48.80
CA ALA A 17 75.85 -19.52 -47.38
C ALA A 17 75.73 -18.29 -46.46
N ARG A 18 75.28 -17.13 -46.97
CA ARG A 18 75.20 -15.88 -46.18
C ARG A 18 74.30 -15.94 -44.95
N GLN A 19 73.46 -16.97 -44.83
CA GLN A 19 72.58 -17.20 -43.68
C GLN A 19 72.90 -18.49 -42.92
N ALA A 20 74.00 -19.17 -43.24
CA ALA A 20 74.40 -20.38 -42.52
C ALA A 20 74.94 -20.00 -41.13
N GLN A 21 74.28 -20.47 -40.07
CA GLN A 21 74.75 -20.37 -38.69
C GLN A 21 75.15 -21.77 -38.24
N GLY A 22 76.44 -21.98 -37.94
CA GLY A 22 76.95 -23.28 -37.51
C GLY A 22 78.31 -23.16 -36.81
N LEU A 23 78.55 -24.05 -35.85
CA LEU A 23 79.85 -24.24 -35.22
C LEU A 23 80.70 -25.14 -36.11
N GLN A 24 81.83 -24.63 -36.60
CA GLN A 24 82.78 -25.43 -37.37
C GLN A 24 83.73 -26.17 -36.41
N VAL A 25 83.55 -27.49 -36.29
CA VAL A 25 84.52 -28.38 -35.64
C VAL A 25 85.04 -29.33 -36.71
N GLY A 26 86.36 -29.41 -36.86
CA GLY A 26 86.99 -30.24 -37.88
C GLY A 26 88.21 -30.98 -37.35
N ASP A 27 88.35 -32.21 -37.80
CA ASP A 27 89.59 -32.98 -37.79
C ASP A 27 89.76 -33.57 -39.21
N HIS A 28 90.98 -33.54 -39.76
CA HIS A 28 91.32 -34.06 -41.09
C HIS A 28 90.38 -33.63 -42.25
N ASN A 29 90.10 -32.33 -42.39
CA ASN A 29 89.36 -31.77 -43.55
C ASN A 29 87.92 -32.32 -43.74
N ARG A 30 87.34 -33.02 -42.76
CA ARG A 30 85.92 -33.41 -42.77
C ARG A 30 85.09 -32.38 -42.03
N GLN A 31 84.19 -31.74 -42.75
CA GLN A 31 83.23 -30.78 -42.21
C GLN A 31 81.91 -31.50 -41.87
N TYR A 32 81.50 -31.42 -40.60
CA TYR A 32 80.15 -31.81 -40.18
C TYR A 32 79.32 -30.55 -39.97
N ASN A 33 78.44 -30.24 -40.94
CA ASN A 33 77.44 -29.20 -40.77
C ASN A 33 76.23 -29.80 -40.03
N ILE A 34 76.09 -29.51 -38.74
CA ILE A 34 74.91 -29.87 -37.97
C ILE A 34 73.91 -28.72 -38.11
N SER A 35 73.07 -28.77 -39.13
CA SER A 35 71.90 -27.90 -39.24
C SER A 35 70.69 -28.68 -38.73
N GLY A 36 70.16 -28.30 -37.56
CA GLY A 36 68.86 -28.79 -37.12
C GLY A 36 67.76 -28.24 -38.03
N PRO A 37 66.65 -28.97 -38.25
CA PRO A 37 65.53 -28.43 -39.01
C PRO A 37 64.99 -27.17 -38.33
N VAL A 38 64.57 -26.18 -39.12
CA VAL A 38 63.86 -25.00 -38.62
C VAL A 38 62.57 -25.46 -37.96
N VAL A 39 62.33 -25.00 -36.73
CA VAL A 39 61.17 -25.41 -35.95
C VAL A 39 59.91 -24.78 -36.50
N ARG A 40 58.85 -25.58 -36.60
CA ARG A 40 57.47 -25.16 -36.87
C ARG A 40 56.59 -25.78 -35.80
N SER A 41 56.02 -24.96 -34.93
CA SER A 41 55.19 -25.46 -33.86
C SER A 41 53.88 -25.99 -34.41
N ALA A 42 53.55 -27.22 -34.05
CA ALA A 42 52.26 -27.82 -34.38
C ALA A 42 51.15 -27.38 -33.40
N TYR A 43 51.48 -26.58 -32.38
CA TYR A 43 50.56 -26.27 -31.28
C TYR A 43 49.28 -25.56 -31.73
N LEU A 44 49.33 -24.79 -32.82
CA LEU A 44 48.15 -24.15 -33.38
C LEU A 44 47.06 -25.17 -33.77
N ALA A 45 47.41 -26.41 -34.13
CA ALA A 45 46.43 -27.47 -34.40
C ALA A 45 45.63 -27.85 -33.14
N GLU A 46 46.25 -27.83 -31.96
CA GLU A 46 45.57 -28.03 -30.68
C GLU A 46 44.63 -26.85 -30.38
N VAL A 47 45.05 -25.61 -30.67
CA VAL A 47 44.21 -24.42 -30.51
C VAL A 47 42.97 -24.49 -31.40
N HIS A 48 43.11 -24.93 -32.66
CA HIS A 48 41.95 -25.16 -33.55
C HIS A 48 40.99 -26.21 -33.01
N ARG A 49 41.49 -27.24 -32.32
CA ARG A 49 40.66 -28.32 -31.75
C ARG A 49 39.80 -27.84 -30.58
N ILE A 50 40.30 -26.88 -29.78
CA ILE A 50 39.60 -26.36 -28.61
C ILE A 50 38.77 -25.10 -28.90
N ALA A 51 39.09 -24.37 -29.96
CA ALA A 51 38.38 -23.17 -30.35
C ALA A 51 36.95 -23.50 -30.81
N PRO A 52 35.95 -22.67 -30.45
CA PRO A 52 34.61 -22.83 -30.99
C PRO A 52 34.60 -22.46 -32.48
N ALA A 53 33.66 -23.04 -33.24
CA ALA A 53 33.44 -22.67 -34.64
C ALA A 53 32.94 -21.22 -34.78
N GLU A 54 32.19 -20.73 -33.79
CA GLU A 54 31.68 -19.36 -33.72
C GLU A 54 31.70 -18.88 -32.27
N LEU A 55 32.17 -17.64 -32.04
CA LEU A 55 32.16 -17.01 -30.72
C LEU A 55 31.04 -15.98 -30.63
N LEU A 56 29.98 -16.31 -29.87
CA LEU A 56 28.78 -15.48 -29.73
C LEU A 56 28.86 -14.53 -28.53
N ASP A 57 28.38 -13.29 -28.70
CA ASP A 57 28.21 -12.29 -27.63
C ASP A 57 29.49 -12.02 -26.81
N ARG A 58 30.64 -11.87 -27.47
CA ARG A 58 31.96 -11.64 -26.83
C ARG A 58 32.79 -10.50 -27.43
N ASP A 59 32.17 -9.66 -28.25
CA ASP A 59 32.87 -8.56 -28.94
C ASP A 59 33.51 -7.57 -27.95
N ALA A 60 32.84 -7.29 -26.83
CA ALA A 60 33.35 -6.37 -25.81
C ALA A 60 34.61 -6.92 -25.12
N GLU A 61 34.64 -8.22 -24.85
CA GLU A 61 35.80 -8.89 -24.27
C GLU A 61 36.96 -8.98 -25.25
N LEU A 62 36.69 -9.32 -26.52
CA LEU A 62 37.69 -9.31 -27.58
C LEU A 62 38.28 -7.92 -27.82
N ALA A 63 37.44 -6.88 -27.85
CA ALA A 63 37.90 -5.50 -28.00
C ALA A 63 38.81 -5.08 -26.84
N ARG A 64 38.53 -5.56 -25.63
CA ARG A 64 39.36 -5.30 -24.45
C ARG A 64 40.71 -6.04 -24.52
N LEU A 65 40.70 -7.31 -24.96
CA LEU A 65 41.93 -8.07 -25.19
C LEU A 65 42.79 -7.40 -26.26
N ALA A 66 42.18 -6.99 -27.39
CA ALA A 66 42.86 -6.29 -28.46
C ALA A 66 43.46 -4.97 -27.96
N ALA A 67 42.68 -4.12 -27.28
CA ALA A 67 43.15 -2.85 -26.75
C ALA A 67 44.32 -3.01 -25.76
N PHE A 68 44.31 -4.06 -24.93
CA PHE A 68 45.42 -4.37 -24.05
C PHE A 68 46.68 -4.81 -24.83
N CYS A 69 46.49 -5.64 -25.85
CA CYS A 69 47.60 -6.18 -26.65
C CYS A 69 48.20 -5.14 -27.61
N THR A 70 47.44 -4.15 -28.08
CA THR A 70 47.95 -3.13 -29.01
C THR A 70 48.28 -1.81 -28.33
N GLY A 71 47.78 -1.56 -27.11
CA GLY A 71 47.95 -0.29 -26.42
C GLY A 71 49.29 -0.13 -25.70
N ASP A 72 49.68 1.12 -25.46
CA ASP A 72 50.89 1.51 -24.70
C ASP A 72 50.63 1.71 -23.20
N GLY A 73 49.48 1.22 -22.72
CA GLY A 73 49.08 1.36 -21.32
C GLY A 73 50.08 0.73 -20.34
N PRO A 74 50.12 1.23 -19.10
CA PRO A 74 50.90 0.63 -18.02
C PRO A 74 50.30 -0.72 -17.65
N GLY A 75 51.12 -1.78 -17.66
CA GLY A 75 50.67 -3.14 -17.29
C GLY A 75 51.13 -4.20 -18.28
N ALA A 76 52.08 -5.03 -17.86
CA ALA A 76 52.59 -6.14 -18.65
C ALA A 76 51.67 -7.37 -18.63
N TYR A 77 50.78 -7.45 -17.63
CA TYR A 77 49.92 -8.59 -17.37
C TYR A 77 48.44 -8.18 -17.32
N GLN A 78 47.58 -8.94 -17.98
CA GLN A 78 46.13 -8.85 -17.86
C GLN A 78 45.56 -10.19 -17.42
N ARG A 79 44.91 -10.19 -16.26
CA ARG A 79 44.31 -11.40 -15.68
C ARG A 79 42.79 -11.38 -15.88
N TRP A 80 42.27 -12.46 -16.41
CA TRP A 80 40.86 -12.74 -16.55
C TRP A 80 40.45 -13.85 -15.60
N GLU A 81 39.35 -13.65 -14.90
CA GLU A 81 38.76 -14.64 -14.00
C GLU A 81 37.38 -15.03 -14.52
N ALA A 82 37.09 -16.32 -14.52
CA ALA A 82 35.81 -16.83 -14.99
C ALA A 82 35.27 -17.92 -14.07
N ALA A 83 33.94 -17.97 -13.94
CA ALA A 83 33.28 -19.13 -13.35
C ALA A 83 33.49 -20.35 -14.25
N PRO A 84 33.47 -21.58 -13.70
CA PRO A 84 33.44 -22.78 -14.52
C PRO A 84 32.36 -22.68 -15.60
N ARG A 85 32.70 -23.06 -16.83
CA ARG A 85 31.82 -23.01 -18.01
C ARG A 85 31.37 -21.61 -18.47
N ALA A 86 31.98 -20.52 -18.01
CA ALA A 86 31.70 -19.19 -18.56
C ALA A 86 32.30 -18.95 -19.96
N GLY A 87 33.16 -19.86 -20.43
CA GLY A 87 33.72 -19.84 -21.79
C GLY A 87 35.09 -19.17 -21.91
N MET A 88 35.92 -19.17 -20.86
CA MET A 88 37.27 -18.58 -20.90
C MET A 88 38.14 -19.20 -22.00
N THR A 89 38.25 -20.53 -22.02
CA THR A 89 38.98 -21.26 -23.06
C THR A 89 38.48 -20.91 -24.45
N ALA A 90 37.16 -20.78 -24.63
CA ALA A 90 36.56 -20.41 -25.92
C ALA A 90 36.95 -18.98 -26.35
N LEU A 91 36.93 -18.02 -25.43
CA LEU A 91 37.35 -16.63 -25.69
C LEU A 91 38.84 -16.55 -26.04
N LEU A 92 39.71 -17.17 -25.22
CA LEU A 92 41.15 -17.07 -25.39
C LEU A 92 41.65 -17.85 -26.61
N SER A 93 41.13 -19.04 -26.88
CA SER A 93 41.47 -19.79 -28.11
C SER A 93 41.00 -19.08 -29.37
N TRP A 94 39.80 -18.47 -29.37
CA TRP A 94 39.35 -17.63 -30.47
C TRP A 94 40.28 -16.44 -30.70
N PHE A 95 40.70 -15.76 -29.64
CA PHE A 95 41.64 -14.63 -29.71
C PHE A 95 43.02 -15.05 -30.26
N VAL A 96 43.52 -16.24 -29.89
CA VAL A 96 44.78 -16.79 -30.42
C VAL A 96 44.69 -17.02 -31.93
N LEU A 97 43.54 -17.49 -32.43
CA LEU A 97 43.32 -17.73 -33.87
C LEU A 97 43.03 -16.45 -34.66
N HIS A 98 42.56 -15.40 -33.99
CA HIS A 98 42.18 -14.12 -34.61
C HIS A 98 42.87 -12.93 -33.90
N PRO A 99 44.22 -12.87 -33.89
CA PRO A 99 44.93 -11.77 -33.26
C PRO A 99 44.66 -10.45 -34.01
N PRO A 100 44.64 -9.31 -33.31
CA PRO A 100 44.65 -8.02 -33.98
C PRO A 100 45.95 -7.82 -34.78
N PRO A 101 45.95 -6.95 -35.81
CA PRO A 101 47.16 -6.64 -36.58
C PRO A 101 48.30 -6.17 -35.68
N GLY A 102 49.55 -6.56 -36.01
CA GLY A 102 50.73 -6.21 -35.23
C GLY A 102 50.90 -6.98 -33.92
N VAL A 103 50.09 -8.03 -33.66
CA VAL A 103 50.23 -8.89 -32.48
C VAL A 103 50.63 -10.30 -32.88
N ARG A 104 51.67 -10.81 -32.21
CA ARG A 104 52.19 -12.17 -32.39
C ARG A 104 51.97 -12.98 -31.12
N ILE A 105 51.13 -13.99 -31.20
CA ILE A 105 50.70 -14.77 -30.03
C ILE A 105 51.51 -16.05 -29.88
N VAL A 106 51.98 -16.29 -28.66
CA VAL A 106 52.40 -17.59 -28.15
C VAL A 106 51.34 -18.02 -27.13
N SER A 107 50.90 -19.27 -27.18
CA SER A 107 49.78 -19.71 -26.35
C SER A 107 50.05 -21.02 -25.61
N TYR A 108 49.41 -21.18 -24.46
CA TYR A 108 49.35 -22.44 -23.73
C TYR A 108 47.99 -22.59 -23.04
N PHE A 109 47.34 -23.72 -23.30
CA PHE A 109 46.07 -24.12 -22.70
C PHE A 109 46.33 -25.31 -21.79
N ALA A 110 46.26 -25.10 -20.47
CA ALA A 110 46.49 -26.13 -19.49
C ALA A 110 45.37 -27.18 -19.51
N ASN A 111 45.76 -28.45 -19.42
CA ASN A 111 44.81 -29.55 -19.32
C ASN A 111 44.46 -29.82 -17.84
N ALA A 112 43.18 -29.76 -17.50
CA ALA A 112 42.66 -29.95 -16.13
C ALA A 112 43.01 -31.31 -15.48
N GLY A 113 43.44 -32.31 -16.28
CA GLY A 113 43.80 -33.64 -15.78
C GLY A 113 45.28 -33.85 -15.42
N ARG A 114 46.17 -32.87 -15.64
CA ARG A 114 47.62 -33.03 -15.43
C ARG A 114 48.05 -32.69 -14.00
N SER A 115 49.13 -33.31 -13.53
CA SER A 115 49.80 -32.89 -12.30
C SER A 115 50.47 -31.53 -12.49
N GLU A 116 50.87 -30.89 -11.38
CA GLU A 116 51.61 -29.62 -11.42
C GLU A 116 52.92 -29.74 -12.20
N GLN A 117 53.69 -30.82 -11.97
CA GLN A 117 54.95 -31.08 -12.65
C GLN A 117 54.73 -31.34 -14.15
N ASP A 118 53.71 -32.14 -14.52
CA ASP A 118 53.40 -32.42 -15.91
C ASP A 118 52.92 -31.17 -16.66
N SER A 119 52.23 -30.26 -15.95
CA SER A 119 51.81 -28.97 -16.50
C SER A 119 52.98 -28.02 -16.71
N ARG A 120 53.94 -28.02 -15.77
CA ARG A 120 55.17 -27.24 -15.86
C ARG A 120 56.02 -27.69 -17.06
N ASP A 121 56.32 -28.98 -17.15
CA ASP A 121 57.16 -29.53 -18.22
C ASP A 121 56.51 -29.32 -19.59
N ALA A 122 55.20 -29.56 -19.71
CA ALA A 122 54.48 -29.33 -20.95
C ALA A 122 54.39 -27.85 -21.36
N PHE A 123 54.30 -26.93 -20.39
CA PHE A 123 54.37 -25.51 -20.67
C PHE A 123 55.71 -25.14 -21.30
N VAL A 124 56.82 -25.61 -20.72
CA VAL A 124 58.16 -25.37 -21.27
C VAL A 124 58.24 -25.91 -22.70
N ASP A 125 57.88 -27.17 -22.92
CA ASP A 125 58.02 -27.81 -24.23
C ASP A 125 57.21 -27.06 -25.32
N VAL A 126 55.95 -26.74 -25.03
CA VAL A 126 55.04 -26.07 -25.97
C VAL A 126 55.44 -24.62 -26.25
N VAL A 127 55.78 -23.87 -25.20
CA VAL A 127 56.09 -22.44 -25.34
C VAL A 127 57.47 -22.25 -25.95
N LEU A 128 58.44 -23.07 -25.58
CA LEU A 128 59.79 -23.00 -26.15
C LEU A 128 59.78 -23.28 -27.66
N GLU A 129 59.03 -24.28 -28.11
CA GLU A 129 58.88 -24.59 -29.54
C GLU A 129 58.31 -23.39 -30.32
N GLN A 130 57.23 -22.77 -29.82
CA GLN A 130 56.62 -21.58 -30.44
C GLN A 130 57.59 -20.39 -30.48
N LEU A 131 58.33 -20.11 -29.41
CA LEU A 131 59.29 -19.01 -29.37
C LEU A 131 60.48 -19.24 -30.33
N VAL A 132 60.94 -20.48 -30.47
CA VAL A 132 62.00 -20.84 -31.42
C VAL A 132 61.52 -20.67 -32.86
N GLU A 133 60.28 -21.05 -33.17
CA GLU A 133 59.68 -20.78 -34.48
C GLU A 133 59.67 -19.28 -34.79
N LEU A 134 59.29 -18.43 -33.84
CA LEU A 134 59.22 -16.97 -34.04
C LEU A 134 60.57 -16.33 -34.37
N THR A 135 61.67 -16.96 -33.97
CA THR A 135 63.04 -16.50 -34.21
C THR A 135 63.68 -17.17 -35.42
N GLY A 136 63.00 -18.13 -36.06
CA GLY A 136 63.53 -18.90 -37.19
C GLY A 136 64.68 -19.84 -36.82
N GLY A 137 64.77 -20.24 -35.55
CA GLY A 137 65.87 -21.05 -35.02
C GLY A 137 65.61 -22.56 -35.06
N SER A 138 66.60 -23.31 -34.57
CA SER A 138 66.47 -24.74 -34.24
C SER A 138 66.27 -24.93 -32.74
N MET A 139 65.62 -26.03 -32.33
CA MET A 139 65.53 -26.38 -30.92
C MET A 139 66.93 -26.51 -30.29
N PRO A 140 67.14 -26.05 -29.05
CA PRO A 140 68.38 -26.31 -28.32
C PRO A 140 68.62 -27.81 -28.18
N GLY A 141 69.81 -28.28 -28.53
CA GLY A 141 70.21 -29.67 -28.28
C GLY A 141 70.40 -29.93 -26.78
N HIS A 142 69.98 -31.10 -26.29
CA HIS A 142 70.17 -31.55 -24.90
C HIS A 142 69.55 -30.64 -23.82
N LEU A 143 68.27 -30.30 -23.95
CA LEU A 143 67.50 -29.65 -22.89
C LEU A 143 67.29 -30.60 -21.71
N THR A 144 67.78 -30.22 -20.54
CA THR A 144 67.53 -30.93 -19.27
C THR A 144 66.59 -30.11 -18.40
N ARG A 145 65.92 -30.73 -17.42
CA ARG A 145 65.09 -29.99 -16.45
C ARG A 145 65.82 -28.85 -15.75
N ALA A 146 67.14 -28.96 -15.58
CA ALA A 146 67.98 -27.94 -14.95
C ALA A 146 68.27 -26.74 -15.86
N THR A 147 68.25 -26.92 -17.18
CA THR A 147 68.61 -25.87 -18.17
C THR A 147 67.41 -25.30 -18.92
N GLN A 148 66.31 -26.05 -18.98
CA GLN A 148 65.07 -25.73 -19.68
C GLN A 148 64.53 -24.32 -19.37
N GLU A 149 64.49 -23.94 -18.10
CA GLU A 149 63.96 -22.64 -17.66
C GLU A 149 64.83 -21.46 -18.13
N ALA A 150 66.15 -21.59 -18.01
CA ALA A 150 67.07 -20.56 -18.49
C ALA A 150 66.98 -20.38 -20.02
N HIS A 151 66.81 -21.48 -20.77
CA HIS A 151 66.58 -21.43 -22.21
C HIS A 151 65.25 -20.76 -22.56
N LEU A 152 64.17 -21.09 -21.83
CA LEU A 152 62.86 -20.48 -22.03
C LEU A 152 62.91 -18.95 -21.81
N LEU A 153 63.54 -18.50 -20.73
CA LEU A 153 63.71 -17.07 -20.43
C LEU A 153 64.52 -16.34 -21.52
N GLY A 154 65.62 -16.95 -21.98
CA GLY A 154 66.39 -16.40 -23.10
C GLY A 154 65.55 -16.27 -24.38
N ARG A 155 64.72 -17.28 -24.68
CA ARG A 155 63.86 -17.26 -25.88
C ARG A 155 62.73 -16.27 -25.83
N TYR A 156 62.20 -15.92 -24.65
CA TYR A 156 61.26 -14.79 -24.55
C TYR A 156 61.90 -13.47 -25.00
N ILE A 157 63.15 -13.21 -24.59
CA ILE A 157 63.88 -12.00 -24.96
C ILE A 157 64.13 -11.98 -26.47
N ASP A 158 64.66 -13.07 -27.02
CA ASP A 158 64.94 -13.18 -28.46
C ASP A 158 63.68 -12.99 -29.31
N ALA A 159 62.58 -13.64 -28.92
CA ALA A 159 61.31 -13.57 -29.64
C ALA A 159 60.68 -12.17 -29.55
N ALA A 160 60.74 -11.53 -28.37
CA ALA A 160 60.25 -10.17 -28.19
C ALA A 160 61.01 -9.18 -29.09
N GLN A 161 62.34 -9.25 -29.12
CA GLN A 161 63.16 -8.42 -30.01
C GLN A 161 62.90 -8.73 -31.49
N ALA A 162 62.69 -9.99 -31.84
CA ALA A 162 62.34 -10.37 -33.21
C ALA A 162 60.96 -9.86 -33.64
N CYS A 163 59.99 -9.78 -32.73
CA CYS A 163 58.70 -9.15 -32.98
C CYS A 163 58.86 -7.63 -33.12
N GLU A 164 59.59 -6.98 -32.22
CA GLU A 164 59.83 -5.53 -32.24
C GLU A 164 60.51 -5.08 -33.55
N ARG A 165 61.50 -5.84 -34.04
CA ARG A 165 62.12 -5.59 -35.37
C ARG A 165 61.16 -5.69 -36.55
N ARG A 166 60.02 -6.36 -36.38
CA ARG A 166 58.96 -6.53 -37.38
C ARG A 166 57.77 -5.58 -37.15
N ASP A 167 57.89 -4.62 -36.22
CA ASP A 167 56.79 -3.77 -35.77
C ASP A 167 55.60 -4.60 -35.23
N GLU A 168 55.91 -5.75 -34.64
CA GLU A 168 54.96 -6.65 -33.99
C GLU A 168 55.21 -6.68 -32.48
N ARG A 169 54.17 -6.96 -31.71
CA ARG A 169 54.27 -7.18 -30.26
C ARG A 169 54.06 -8.64 -29.91
N LEU A 170 54.97 -9.18 -29.10
CA LEU A 170 54.82 -10.52 -28.54
C LEU A 170 53.75 -10.54 -27.45
N VAL A 171 52.83 -11.50 -27.51
CA VAL A 171 51.80 -11.72 -26.50
C VAL A 171 51.78 -13.17 -26.09
N LEU A 172 51.90 -13.44 -24.79
CA LEU A 172 51.74 -14.79 -24.23
C LEU A 172 50.32 -14.94 -23.67
N VAL A 173 49.56 -15.92 -24.17
CA VAL A 173 48.24 -16.27 -23.66
C VAL A 173 48.33 -17.58 -22.90
N VAL A 174 47.96 -17.58 -21.62
CA VAL A 174 47.93 -18.80 -20.79
C VAL A 174 46.54 -18.99 -20.22
N ASP A 175 45.89 -20.10 -20.56
CA ASP A 175 44.57 -20.46 -20.05
C ASP A 175 44.65 -21.69 -19.12
N GLY A 176 43.77 -21.73 -18.12
CA GLY A 176 43.63 -22.87 -17.22
C GLY A 176 44.61 -22.87 -16.04
N LEU A 177 45.00 -21.69 -15.54
CA LEU A 177 45.69 -21.60 -14.24
C LEU A 177 44.66 -21.81 -13.11
N ASP A 178 44.70 -22.99 -12.50
CA ASP A 178 43.88 -23.40 -11.36
C ASP A 178 44.73 -23.35 -10.07
N ALA A 179 44.20 -22.63 -9.07
CA ALA A 179 44.80 -22.48 -7.74
C ALA A 179 45.05 -23.84 -7.03
N ARG A 180 44.33 -24.90 -7.43
CA ARG A 180 44.38 -26.23 -6.79
C ARG A 180 45.34 -27.22 -7.46
N ARG A 181 45.71 -27.03 -8.73
CA ARG A 181 46.34 -28.10 -9.53
C ARG A 181 47.64 -27.74 -10.23
N ASN A 182 47.82 -26.49 -10.66
CA ASN A 182 48.99 -26.08 -11.45
C ASN A 182 49.43 -24.64 -11.17
N ALA A 183 48.95 -24.08 -10.04
CA ALA A 183 49.12 -22.68 -9.70
C ALA A 183 50.58 -22.28 -9.63
N SER A 184 51.43 -23.02 -8.91
CA SER A 184 52.86 -22.69 -8.78
C SER A 184 53.63 -23.12 -10.03
N GLY A 185 53.39 -24.33 -10.54
CA GLY A 185 54.16 -24.92 -11.64
C GLY A 185 54.25 -24.05 -12.89
N VAL A 186 53.11 -23.61 -13.44
CA VAL A 186 53.12 -22.77 -14.66
C VAL A 186 53.37 -21.30 -14.33
N ALA A 187 52.80 -20.78 -13.23
CA ALA A 187 52.92 -19.35 -12.93
C ALA A 187 54.36 -18.93 -12.59
N THR A 188 55.17 -19.82 -12.00
CA THR A 188 56.59 -19.56 -11.69
C THR A 188 57.46 -19.45 -12.94
N LEU A 189 57.05 -20.05 -14.06
CA LEU A 189 57.76 -19.96 -15.34
C LEU A 189 57.38 -18.72 -16.15
N LEU A 190 56.41 -17.93 -15.68
CA LEU A 190 56.03 -16.70 -16.35
C LEU A 190 57.10 -15.63 -16.09
N PRO A 191 57.50 -14.86 -17.10
CA PRO A 191 58.60 -13.91 -16.99
C PRO A 191 58.24 -12.75 -16.05
N ASP A 192 59.11 -12.51 -15.06
CA ASP A 192 58.98 -11.39 -14.11
C ASP A 192 59.27 -10.03 -14.77
N ARG A 193 60.16 -10.02 -15.76
CA ARG A 193 60.54 -8.87 -16.59
C ARG A 193 60.21 -9.14 -18.05
N LEU A 194 59.21 -8.41 -18.55
CA LEU A 194 58.87 -8.39 -19.97
C LEU A 194 59.67 -7.31 -20.71
N VAL A 195 60.30 -7.69 -21.81
CA VAL A 195 61.05 -6.80 -22.71
C VAL A 195 60.26 -6.54 -24.00
N GLY A 196 60.63 -5.49 -24.76
CA GLY A 196 60.05 -5.23 -26.09
C GLY A 196 58.53 -5.01 -26.08
N GLY A 197 57.98 -4.45 -24.99
CA GLY A 197 56.55 -4.23 -24.85
C GLY A 197 55.70 -5.51 -24.75
N THR A 198 56.30 -6.67 -24.52
CA THR A 198 55.60 -7.97 -24.42
C THR A 198 54.43 -7.89 -23.43
N ARG A 199 53.31 -8.55 -23.75
CA ARG A 199 52.13 -8.65 -22.88
C ARG A 199 51.83 -10.10 -22.51
N VAL A 200 51.23 -10.30 -21.34
CA VAL A 200 50.78 -11.62 -20.90
C VAL A 200 49.29 -11.55 -20.54
N VAL A 201 48.49 -12.44 -21.13
CA VAL A 201 47.06 -12.61 -20.85
C VAL A 201 46.87 -13.94 -20.13
N LEU A 202 46.23 -13.91 -18.95
CA LEU A 202 46.00 -15.09 -18.14
C LEU A 202 44.50 -15.37 -17.96
N GLY A 203 44.08 -16.59 -18.25
CA GLY A 203 42.78 -17.15 -17.87
C GLY A 203 42.89 -17.97 -16.59
N THR A 204 42.20 -17.53 -15.53
CA THR A 204 42.21 -18.20 -14.22
C THR A 204 40.79 -18.49 -13.72
N ASP A 205 40.67 -19.43 -12.79
CA ASP A 205 39.42 -19.65 -12.06
C ASP A 205 39.09 -18.48 -11.11
N LEU A 206 37.81 -18.35 -10.76
CA LEU A 206 37.35 -17.36 -9.77
C LEU A 206 38.10 -17.48 -8.45
N GLY A 207 38.63 -16.35 -7.98
CA GLY A 207 39.34 -16.27 -6.70
C GLY A 207 40.75 -16.89 -6.72
N TRP A 208 41.33 -17.11 -7.90
CA TRP A 208 42.73 -17.51 -8.03
C TRP A 208 43.65 -16.52 -7.30
N ARG A 209 44.63 -17.06 -6.58
CA ARG A 209 45.64 -16.28 -5.86
C ARG A 209 47.02 -16.62 -6.40
N ALA A 210 47.85 -15.59 -6.54
CA ALA A 210 49.23 -15.75 -6.91
C ALA A 210 49.96 -16.68 -5.91
N PRO A 211 50.71 -17.68 -6.40
CA PRO A 211 51.52 -18.57 -5.56
C PRO A 211 52.53 -17.83 -4.66
N ALA A 212 52.77 -18.40 -3.48
CA ALA A 212 53.61 -17.80 -2.43
C ALA A 212 55.14 -17.91 -2.70
N ASP A 213 55.53 -18.74 -3.66
CA ASP A 213 56.88 -18.97 -4.14
C ASP A 213 57.31 -18.02 -5.26
N LEU A 214 56.38 -17.25 -5.85
CA LEU A 214 56.71 -16.21 -6.83
C LEU A 214 57.66 -15.15 -6.23
N PRO A 215 58.60 -14.57 -6.99
CA PRO A 215 59.42 -13.46 -6.49
C PRO A 215 58.57 -12.29 -5.96
N PRO A 216 58.97 -11.58 -4.88
CA PRO A 216 58.17 -10.50 -4.31
C PRO A 216 57.79 -9.37 -5.28
N ARG A 217 58.62 -9.12 -6.30
CA ARG A 217 58.41 -8.09 -7.33
C ARG A 217 57.72 -8.62 -8.59
N HIS A 218 57.26 -9.87 -8.60
CA HIS A 218 56.61 -10.46 -9.76
C HIS A 218 55.30 -9.73 -10.06
N PRO A 219 55.01 -9.33 -11.32
CA PRO A 219 53.78 -8.60 -11.68
C PRO A 219 52.49 -9.31 -11.26
N LEU A 220 52.48 -10.65 -11.22
CA LEU A 220 51.34 -11.44 -10.75
C LEU A 220 51.01 -11.28 -9.26
N ARG A 221 51.94 -10.78 -8.45
CA ARG A 221 51.67 -10.44 -7.05
C ARG A 221 50.99 -9.07 -6.91
N ASP A 222 51.01 -8.25 -7.96
CA ASP A 222 50.30 -6.98 -7.95
C ASP A 222 48.79 -7.24 -7.81
N ARG A 223 48.14 -6.43 -6.98
CA ARG A 223 46.71 -6.58 -6.65
C ARG A 223 45.83 -5.89 -7.70
N THR A 224 46.23 -5.95 -8.97
CA THR A 224 45.37 -5.49 -10.06
C THR A 224 44.10 -6.33 -10.07
N ARG A 225 42.95 -5.65 -10.13
CA ARG A 225 41.65 -6.33 -10.15
C ARG A 225 41.56 -7.15 -11.44
N PRO A 226 41.22 -8.44 -11.35
CA PRO A 226 41.03 -9.27 -12.53
C PRO A 226 39.80 -8.79 -13.32
N HIS A 227 39.83 -9.00 -14.63
CA HIS A 227 38.65 -8.84 -15.48
C HIS A 227 37.75 -10.05 -15.29
N LEU A 228 36.53 -9.82 -14.81
CA LEU A 228 35.54 -10.89 -14.66
C LEU A 228 34.90 -11.19 -16.00
N LEU A 229 34.95 -12.45 -16.42
CA LEU A 229 34.21 -12.95 -17.57
C LEU A 229 32.80 -13.34 -17.11
N PRO A 230 31.74 -12.65 -17.58
CA PRO A 230 30.38 -13.02 -17.21
C PRO A 230 30.03 -14.42 -17.73
N PRO A 231 29.17 -15.17 -17.02
CA PRO A 231 28.66 -16.45 -17.49
C PRO A 231 28.07 -16.34 -18.90
N PHE A 232 28.32 -17.34 -19.73
CA PHE A 232 27.63 -17.44 -21.02
C PHE A 232 26.16 -17.77 -20.80
N VAL A 233 25.27 -16.94 -21.34
CA VAL A 233 23.82 -17.15 -21.34
C VAL A 233 23.39 -17.24 -22.79
N ALA A 234 22.90 -18.40 -23.20
CA ALA A 234 22.48 -18.62 -24.58
C ALA A 234 21.41 -17.59 -25.00
N PRO A 235 21.42 -17.10 -26.25
CA PRO A 235 20.45 -16.11 -26.73
C PRO A 235 18.99 -16.50 -26.47
N ALA A 236 18.66 -17.79 -26.65
CA ALA A 236 17.32 -18.31 -26.36
C ALA A 236 16.94 -18.19 -24.88
N GLU A 237 17.88 -18.46 -23.96
CA GLU A 237 17.63 -18.30 -22.52
C GLU A 237 17.48 -16.83 -22.14
N ARG A 238 18.28 -15.95 -22.75
CA ARG A 238 18.16 -14.50 -22.55
C ARG A 238 16.78 -13.98 -23.01
N ALA A 239 16.31 -14.45 -24.16
CA ALA A 239 14.98 -14.14 -24.68
C ALA A 239 13.87 -14.63 -23.74
N ARG A 240 13.98 -15.87 -23.22
CA ARG A 240 13.04 -16.42 -22.22
C ARG A 240 13.01 -15.57 -20.96
N ARG A 241 14.17 -15.23 -20.39
CA ARG A 241 14.27 -14.37 -19.19
C ARG A 241 13.63 -12.99 -19.42
N LYS A 242 13.82 -12.39 -20.60
CA LYS A 242 13.21 -11.11 -20.96
C LYS A 242 11.69 -11.23 -21.09
N ALA A 243 11.20 -12.30 -21.71
CA ALA A 243 9.77 -12.57 -21.84
C ALA A 243 9.11 -12.79 -20.47
N ASP A 244 9.75 -13.56 -19.58
CA ASP A 244 9.27 -13.79 -18.21
C ASP A 244 9.23 -12.50 -17.39
N ALA A 245 10.25 -11.65 -17.52
CA ALA A 245 10.29 -10.34 -16.87
C ALA A 245 9.16 -9.43 -17.37
N ALA A 246 8.92 -9.41 -18.69
CA ALA A 246 7.82 -8.63 -19.28
C ALA A 246 6.46 -9.14 -18.82
N ARG A 247 6.26 -10.46 -18.76
CA ARG A 247 5.04 -11.07 -18.23
C ARG A 247 4.79 -10.68 -16.78
N ARG A 248 5.80 -10.75 -15.91
CA ARG A 248 5.69 -10.35 -14.50
C ARG A 248 5.42 -8.85 -14.34
N ALA A 249 5.92 -8.01 -15.24
CA ALA A 249 5.61 -6.59 -15.25
C ALA A 249 4.14 -6.34 -15.64
N ALA A 250 3.65 -7.03 -16.67
CA ALA A 250 2.25 -6.95 -17.08
C ALA A 250 1.28 -7.44 -15.99
N GLU A 251 1.60 -8.56 -15.32
CA GLU A 251 0.80 -9.07 -14.19
C GLU A 251 0.75 -8.08 -13.02
N ARG A 252 1.84 -7.34 -12.75
CA ARG A 252 1.86 -6.29 -11.72
C ARG A 252 1.00 -5.09 -12.11
N ALA A 253 1.12 -4.61 -13.34
CA ALA A 253 0.31 -3.51 -13.85
C ALA A 253 -1.20 -3.84 -13.83
N GLN A 254 -1.57 -5.09 -14.13
CA GLN A 254 -2.96 -5.55 -14.01
C GLN A 254 -3.47 -5.49 -12.56
N ARG A 255 -2.68 -5.98 -11.60
CA ARG A 255 -3.06 -5.94 -10.17
C ARG A 255 -3.22 -4.51 -9.65
N GLU A 256 -2.33 -3.61 -10.06
CA GLU A 256 -2.41 -2.19 -9.71
C GLU A 256 -3.66 -1.53 -10.31
N ALA A 257 -3.99 -1.84 -11.57
CA ALA A 257 -5.20 -1.35 -12.21
C ALA A 257 -6.49 -1.88 -11.54
N GLU A 258 -6.52 -3.14 -11.12
CA GLU A 258 -7.63 -3.72 -10.38
C GLU A 258 -7.79 -3.08 -8.99
N ALA A 259 -6.68 -2.83 -8.29
CA ALA A 259 -6.70 -2.15 -6.99
C ALA A 259 -7.26 -0.73 -7.11
N ALA A 260 -6.80 0.03 -8.13
CA ALA A 260 -7.29 1.38 -8.40
C ALA A 260 -8.79 1.40 -8.74
N ARG A 261 -9.30 0.41 -9.50
CA ARG A 261 -10.74 0.29 -9.79
C ARG A 261 -11.56 0.07 -8.52
N ARG A 262 -11.12 -0.82 -7.63
CA ARG A 262 -11.81 -1.10 -6.36
C ARG A 262 -11.82 0.11 -5.43
N GLU A 263 -10.76 0.91 -5.45
CA GLU A 263 -10.68 2.14 -4.67
C GLU A 263 -11.67 3.18 -5.20
N ALA A 264 -11.71 3.39 -6.52
CA ALA A 264 -12.69 4.29 -7.15
C ALA A 264 -14.14 3.87 -6.88
N GLU A 265 -14.45 2.57 -6.92
CA GLU A 265 -15.78 2.05 -6.58
C GLU A 265 -16.16 2.36 -5.11
N ARG A 266 -15.21 2.25 -4.17
CA ARG A 266 -15.44 2.59 -2.75
C ARG A 266 -15.69 4.08 -2.55
N GLU A 267 -14.94 4.94 -3.25
CA GLU A 267 -15.14 6.39 -3.19
C GLU A 267 -16.51 6.78 -3.74
N GLN A 268 -16.94 6.17 -4.84
CA GLN A 268 -18.28 6.38 -5.41
C GLN A 268 -19.37 5.94 -4.43
N ALA A 269 -19.26 4.75 -3.85
CA ALA A 269 -20.23 4.26 -2.85
C ALA A 269 -20.30 5.18 -1.62
N ALA A 270 -19.15 5.65 -1.12
CA ALA A 270 -19.10 6.59 0.00
C ALA A 270 -19.72 7.96 -0.36
N ALA A 271 -19.53 8.43 -1.59
CA ALA A 271 -20.13 9.68 -2.06
C ALA A 271 -21.67 9.56 -2.18
N GLU A 272 -22.17 8.42 -2.67
CA GLU A 272 -23.60 8.13 -2.74
C GLU A 272 -24.24 8.05 -1.34
N GLU A 273 -23.57 7.40 -0.39
CA GLU A 273 -24.05 7.32 0.99
C GLU A 273 -24.17 8.72 1.62
N ARG A 274 -23.16 9.58 1.43
CA ARG A 274 -23.21 10.98 1.89
C ARG A 274 -24.39 11.75 1.29
N ARG A 275 -24.68 11.57 0.00
CA ARG A 275 -25.84 12.21 -0.67
C ARG A 275 -27.16 11.70 -0.08
N ASN A 276 -27.27 10.40 0.17
CA ASN A 276 -28.47 9.80 0.77
C ASN A 276 -28.71 10.30 2.20
N VAL A 277 -27.66 10.41 3.01
CA VAL A 277 -27.74 10.99 4.36
C VAL A 277 -28.20 12.45 4.28
N GLN A 278 -27.61 13.24 3.39
CA GLN A 278 -28.01 14.65 3.23
C GLN A 278 -29.47 14.79 2.80
N ARG A 279 -29.93 14.01 1.83
CA ARG A 279 -31.34 13.98 1.41
C ARG A 279 -32.28 13.70 2.58
N ARG A 280 -31.94 12.73 3.44
CA ARG A 280 -32.75 12.41 4.63
C ARG A 280 -32.78 13.55 5.64
N ILE A 281 -31.68 14.28 5.81
CA ILE A 281 -31.63 15.46 6.67
C ILE A 281 -32.53 16.56 6.10
N ASP A 282 -32.46 16.81 4.80
CA ASP A 282 -33.26 17.84 4.13
C ASP A 282 -34.76 17.50 4.18
N GLU A 283 -35.14 16.24 3.91
CA GLU A 283 -36.51 15.75 4.05
C GLU A 283 -37.03 15.92 5.48
N TRP A 284 -36.20 15.64 6.48
CA TRP A 284 -36.56 15.83 7.88
C TRP A 284 -36.75 17.31 8.23
N GLN A 285 -35.86 18.19 7.76
CA GLN A 285 -35.97 19.62 8.00
C GLN A 285 -37.22 20.21 7.34
N ALA A 286 -37.55 19.78 6.12
CA ALA A 286 -38.77 20.19 5.44
C ALA A 286 -40.02 19.76 6.22
N ALA A 287 -40.06 18.51 6.68
CA ALA A 287 -41.16 17.99 7.48
C ALA A 287 -41.30 18.72 8.83
N GLU A 288 -40.18 19.10 9.46
CA GLU A 288 -40.19 19.81 10.74
C GLU A 288 -40.60 21.29 10.58
N ALA A 289 -40.19 21.93 9.48
CA ALA A 289 -40.65 23.27 9.13
C ALA A 289 -42.16 23.32 8.89
N GLU A 290 -42.72 22.31 8.21
CA GLU A 290 -44.16 22.18 7.99
C GLU A 290 -44.92 21.97 9.31
N ARG A 291 -44.37 21.17 10.23
CA ARG A 291 -44.95 20.93 11.57
C ARG A 291 -44.95 22.16 12.47
N LEU A 292 -43.90 22.97 12.41
CA LEU A 292 -43.77 24.19 13.20
C LEU A 292 -44.51 25.38 12.59
N SER A 293 -45.14 25.20 11.43
CA SER A 293 -45.92 26.23 10.77
C SER A 293 -47.07 26.74 11.64
N LEU A 294 -47.38 28.03 11.50
CA LEU A 294 -48.50 28.66 12.21
C LEU A 294 -49.84 27.98 11.88
N ALA A 295 -50.01 27.48 10.66
CA ALA A 295 -51.20 26.76 10.22
C ALA A 295 -51.40 25.43 10.99
N ALA A 296 -50.33 24.66 11.20
CA ALA A 296 -50.38 23.40 11.94
C ALA A 296 -50.73 23.62 13.42
N ARG A 297 -50.18 24.68 14.04
CA ARG A 297 -50.49 25.08 15.42
C ARG A 297 -51.93 25.55 15.57
N ALA A 298 -52.42 26.37 14.63
CA ALA A 298 -53.82 26.80 14.62
C ALA A 298 -54.79 25.63 14.45
N ALA A 299 -54.46 24.65 13.59
CA ALA A 299 -55.26 23.45 13.42
C ALA A 299 -55.32 22.58 14.69
N ALA A 300 -54.21 22.45 15.42
CA ALA A 300 -54.16 21.73 16.69
C ALA A 300 -55.02 22.41 17.77
N VAL A 301 -54.90 23.73 17.91
CA VAL A 301 -55.74 24.53 18.83
C VAL A 301 -57.21 24.40 18.49
N ARG A 302 -57.57 24.45 17.20
CA ARG A 302 -58.96 24.27 16.76
C ARG A 302 -59.51 22.91 17.17
N ARG A 303 -58.76 21.81 16.96
CA ARG A 303 -59.18 20.46 17.36
C ARG A 303 -59.38 20.34 18.88
N ALA A 304 -58.43 20.88 19.66
CA ALA A 304 -58.53 20.94 21.11
C ALA A 304 -59.78 21.68 21.57
N LEU A 305 -60.03 22.87 21.00
CA LEU A 305 -61.21 23.67 21.31
C LEU A 305 -62.51 22.94 20.93
N THR A 306 -62.59 22.36 19.73
CA THR A 306 -63.78 21.61 19.30
C THR A 306 -64.07 20.41 20.18
N PHE A 307 -63.02 19.73 20.67
CA PHE A 307 -63.18 18.61 21.58
C PHE A 307 -63.75 19.07 22.93
N VAL A 308 -63.17 20.10 23.53
CA VAL A 308 -63.62 20.64 24.82
C VAL A 308 -65.04 21.20 24.72
N VAL A 309 -65.30 22.06 23.73
CA VAL A 309 -66.63 22.66 23.52
C VAL A 309 -67.68 21.60 23.21
N GLY A 310 -67.35 20.63 22.34
CA GLY A 310 -68.27 19.56 21.96
C GLY A 310 -68.70 18.69 23.16
N TRP A 311 -67.74 18.27 24.00
CA TRP A 311 -68.05 17.48 25.18
C TRP A 311 -68.78 18.28 26.26
N THR A 312 -68.35 19.52 26.54
CA THR A 312 -69.05 20.39 27.49
C THR A 312 -70.50 20.63 27.06
N GLY A 313 -70.73 20.93 25.78
CA GLY A 313 -72.09 21.12 25.24
C GLY A 313 -72.94 19.84 25.34
N LEU A 314 -72.38 18.69 25.00
CA LEU A 314 -73.06 17.39 25.11
C LEU A 314 -73.49 17.10 26.56
N PHE A 315 -72.61 17.32 27.53
CA PHE A 315 -72.94 17.09 28.94
C PHE A 315 -73.97 18.06 29.47
N VAL A 316 -73.89 19.35 29.13
CA VAL A 316 -74.92 20.34 29.48
C VAL A 316 -76.28 19.93 28.93
N LEU A 317 -76.33 19.49 27.66
CA LEU A 317 -77.57 19.03 27.03
C LEU A 317 -78.13 17.78 27.71
N LEU A 318 -77.28 16.80 28.05
CA LEU A 318 -77.69 15.62 28.81
C LEU A 318 -78.21 15.97 30.21
N THR A 319 -77.56 16.90 30.91
CA THR A 319 -78.01 17.39 32.23
C THR A 319 -79.41 17.98 32.14
N TRP A 320 -79.69 18.83 31.13
CA TRP A 320 -81.02 19.40 30.94
C TRP A 320 -82.06 18.37 30.49
N LEU A 321 -81.68 17.40 29.65
CA LEU A 321 -82.58 16.33 29.23
C LEU A 321 -83.04 15.48 30.41
N ILE A 322 -82.12 15.16 31.34
CA ILE A 322 -82.39 14.27 32.48
C ILE A 322 -83.07 15.03 33.63
N LEU A 323 -82.58 16.22 33.97
CA LEU A 323 -82.98 16.93 35.20
C LEU A 323 -83.82 18.19 34.95
N GLY A 324 -83.88 18.68 33.71
CA GLY A 324 -84.54 19.95 33.39
C GLY A 324 -86.05 19.92 33.63
N TRP A 325 -86.67 18.75 33.48
CA TRP A 325 -88.12 18.55 33.63
C TRP A 325 -88.55 18.47 35.10
N THR A 326 -87.72 17.90 35.97
CA THR A 326 -88.04 17.65 37.38
C THR A 326 -87.47 18.73 38.30
N HIS A 327 -86.25 19.20 38.03
CA HIS A 327 -85.51 20.12 38.89
C HIS A 327 -84.70 21.14 38.06
N PRO A 328 -85.35 22.14 37.45
CA PRO A 328 -84.68 23.10 36.56
C PRO A 328 -83.59 23.91 37.26
N GLY A 329 -83.73 24.19 38.57
CA GLY A 329 -82.70 24.88 39.34
C GLY A 329 -81.40 24.07 39.49
N VAL A 330 -81.50 22.75 39.67
CA VAL A 330 -80.34 21.85 39.75
C VAL A 330 -79.66 21.73 38.39
N ALA A 331 -80.46 21.58 37.33
CA ALA A 331 -79.96 21.56 35.95
C ALA A 331 -79.19 22.85 35.60
N GLY A 332 -79.68 24.00 36.04
CA GLY A 332 -78.99 25.29 35.87
C GLY A 332 -77.62 25.36 36.56
N ILE A 333 -77.54 24.95 37.83
CA ILE A 333 -76.29 24.97 38.60
C ILE A 333 -75.26 24.00 38.02
N LEU A 334 -75.66 22.76 37.70
CA LEU A 334 -74.76 21.76 37.11
C LEU A 334 -74.27 22.18 35.72
N SER A 335 -75.13 22.81 34.92
CA SER A 335 -74.73 23.36 33.62
C SER A 335 -73.69 24.46 33.75
N ALA A 336 -73.86 25.37 34.71
CA ALA A 336 -72.88 26.42 34.99
C ALA A 336 -71.52 25.85 35.42
N GLN A 337 -71.52 24.79 36.24
CA GLN A 337 -70.30 24.09 36.65
C GLN A 337 -69.61 23.36 35.49
N LEU A 338 -70.36 22.70 34.60
CA LEU A 338 -69.81 22.05 33.41
C LEU A 338 -69.19 23.05 32.44
N VAL A 339 -69.82 24.22 32.26
CA VAL A 339 -69.27 25.31 31.44
C VAL A 339 -67.99 25.87 32.06
N ALA A 340 -67.97 26.12 33.38
CA ALA A 340 -66.78 26.60 34.07
C ALA A 340 -65.62 25.59 34.01
N GLY A 341 -65.90 24.30 34.19
CA GLY A 341 -64.94 23.21 34.04
C GLY A 341 -64.41 23.09 32.61
N GLY A 342 -65.28 23.21 31.60
CA GLY A 342 -64.90 23.24 30.19
C GLY A 342 -63.98 24.42 29.86
N LEU A 343 -64.28 25.61 30.40
CA LEU A 343 -63.43 26.80 30.22
C LEU A 343 -62.05 26.61 30.88
N ALA A 344 -62.00 26.09 32.10
CA ALA A 344 -60.75 25.79 32.80
C ALA A 344 -59.90 24.75 32.02
N ALA A 345 -60.54 23.70 31.50
CA ALA A 345 -59.88 22.72 30.64
C ALA A 345 -59.34 23.36 29.36
N ALA A 346 -60.09 24.26 28.72
CA ALA A 346 -59.64 24.99 27.54
C ALA A 346 -58.42 25.89 27.85
N ILE A 347 -58.41 26.59 28.99
CA ILE A 347 -57.29 27.44 29.43
C ILE A 347 -56.00 26.63 29.62
N VAL A 348 -56.09 25.38 30.07
CA VAL A 348 -54.92 24.50 30.22
C VAL A 348 -54.52 23.86 28.89
N LEU A 349 -55.50 23.41 28.11
CA LEU A 349 -55.27 22.56 26.94
C LEU A 349 -54.93 23.36 25.69
N VAL A 350 -55.39 24.61 25.54
CA VAL A 350 -55.07 25.47 24.40
C VAL A 350 -53.59 25.91 24.38
N PRO A 351 -52.98 26.41 25.47
CA PRO A 351 -51.55 26.69 25.51
C PRO A 351 -50.70 25.43 25.34
N ALA A 352 -51.15 24.30 25.88
CA ALA A 352 -50.48 23.02 25.67
C ALA A 352 -50.56 22.59 24.20
N ALA A 353 -51.72 22.66 23.56
CA ALA A 353 -51.91 22.35 22.14
C ALA A 353 -51.15 23.32 21.21
N PHE A 354 -51.05 24.59 21.58
CA PHE A 354 -50.27 25.59 20.86
C PHE A 354 -48.76 25.37 21.00
N ARG A 355 -48.27 25.10 22.23
CA ARG A 355 -46.86 24.80 22.52
C ARG A 355 -46.42 23.48 21.89
N LEU A 356 -47.28 22.46 21.92
CA LEU A 356 -47.01 21.15 21.35
C LEU A 356 -47.21 21.11 19.83
N GLY A 357 -47.89 22.11 19.25
CA GLY A 357 -48.21 22.17 17.82
C GLY A 357 -48.86 20.88 17.30
N ALA A 358 -48.61 20.55 16.03
CA ALA A 358 -49.06 19.29 15.44
C ALA A 358 -48.24 18.05 15.92
N ALA A 359 -47.87 17.96 17.20
CA ALA A 359 -47.42 16.70 17.81
C ALA A 359 -48.48 15.55 17.70
N TYR A 360 -49.68 15.87 17.22
CA TYR A 360 -50.76 14.96 16.83
C TYR A 360 -50.97 14.79 15.31
N ALA A 361 -50.07 15.24 14.44
CA ALA A 361 -50.03 14.76 13.07
C ALA A 361 -49.18 13.48 13.04
N PRO A 362 -49.79 12.27 12.92
CA PRO A 362 -48.99 11.08 12.72
C PRO A 362 -48.22 11.24 11.40
N VAL A 363 -46.93 10.92 11.45
CA VAL A 363 -46.22 10.45 10.25
C VAL A 363 -47.09 9.35 9.63
N PRO A 364 -47.33 9.29 8.31
CA PRO A 364 -48.01 8.15 7.71
C PRO A 364 -47.17 6.90 8.00
N ALA A 365 -47.62 6.12 8.98
CA ALA A 365 -47.03 4.86 9.38
C ALA A 365 -48.01 3.76 9.03
N SER A 366 -47.46 2.62 8.62
CA SER A 366 -48.16 1.46 8.06
C SER A 366 -49.36 0.99 8.89
N PRO A 367 -50.35 0.31 8.27
CA PRO A 367 -51.64 -0.07 8.87
C PRO A 367 -51.55 -0.89 10.19
N ALA A 368 -50.38 -1.43 10.52
CA ALA A 368 -50.17 -2.24 11.73
C ALA A 368 -50.14 -1.43 13.04
N ALA A 369 -50.05 -0.09 13.00
CA ALA A 369 -49.98 0.73 14.21
C ALA A 369 -51.36 1.19 14.76
N TRP A 370 -52.47 0.80 14.13
CA TRP A 370 -53.82 1.25 14.51
C TRP A 370 -54.47 0.45 15.63
N ILE A 371 -53.89 -0.68 16.04
CA ILE A 371 -54.49 -1.58 17.03
C ILE A 371 -53.47 -1.94 18.11
N ASP A 372 -52.89 -0.95 18.79
CA ASP A 372 -52.44 -1.19 20.16
C ASP A 372 -52.30 0.09 20.98
N ARG A 373 -53.41 0.57 21.56
CA ARG A 373 -53.37 1.60 22.60
C ARG A 373 -54.55 1.51 23.55
N SER A 374 -54.31 0.78 24.63
CA SER A 374 -54.96 0.82 25.95
C SER A 374 -56.47 1.06 25.99
N ARG A 375 -57.24 0.03 25.66
CA ARG A 375 -58.67 -0.09 26.01
C ARG A 375 -58.94 0.12 27.51
N TYR A 376 -57.95 -0.13 28.38
CA TYR A 376 -58.08 0.00 29.84
C TYR A 376 -58.10 1.45 30.37
N GLY A 377 -57.46 2.41 29.67
CA GLY A 377 -57.43 3.81 30.12
C GLY A 377 -58.73 4.56 29.83
N LEU A 378 -59.33 4.26 28.68
CA LEU A 378 -60.58 4.87 28.22
C LEU A 378 -61.78 4.31 28.98
N LEU A 379 -61.78 3.01 29.29
CA LEU A 379 -62.79 2.38 30.15
C LEU A 379 -62.78 2.92 31.59
N LEU A 380 -61.61 3.17 32.18
CA LEU A 380 -61.54 3.70 33.55
C LEU A 380 -62.03 5.15 33.63
N GLN A 381 -61.76 5.97 32.61
CA GLN A 381 -62.26 7.35 32.53
C GLN A 381 -63.75 7.42 32.23
N LEU A 382 -64.27 6.51 31.40
CA LEU A 382 -65.70 6.39 31.11
C LEU A 382 -66.52 5.91 32.32
N ILE A 383 -65.92 5.24 33.30
CA ILE A 383 -66.61 4.78 34.52
C ILE A 383 -66.46 5.80 35.66
N ALA A 384 -65.28 6.38 35.86
CA ALA A 384 -65.03 7.29 36.99
C ALA A 384 -65.79 8.62 36.89
N PHE A 385 -65.96 9.16 35.69
CA PHE A 385 -66.65 10.43 35.48
C PHE A 385 -68.16 10.37 35.79
N PRO A 386 -68.95 9.41 35.27
CA PRO A 386 -70.37 9.31 35.63
C PRO A 386 -70.57 8.94 37.10
N VAL A 387 -69.70 8.16 37.73
CA VAL A 387 -69.79 7.89 39.17
C VAL A 387 -69.61 9.17 39.99
N LEU A 388 -68.65 10.04 39.64
CA LEU A 388 -68.46 11.31 40.34
C LEU A 388 -69.65 12.27 40.14
N VAL A 389 -70.21 12.33 38.93
CA VAL A 389 -71.37 13.17 38.61
C VAL A 389 -72.65 12.65 39.27
N VAL A 390 -72.86 11.33 39.30
CA VAL A 390 -74.03 10.71 39.93
C VAL A 390 -73.94 10.80 41.45
N VAL A 391 -72.79 10.56 42.06
CA VAL A 391 -72.60 10.69 43.51
C VAL A 391 -72.68 12.16 43.94
N GLY A 392 -72.07 13.08 43.18
CA GLY A 392 -72.20 14.52 43.43
C GLY A 392 -73.64 15.03 43.25
N GLY A 393 -74.36 14.54 42.23
CA GLY A 393 -75.75 14.88 41.96
C GLY A 393 -76.72 14.29 42.99
N ALA A 394 -76.51 13.04 43.42
CA ALA A 394 -77.30 12.40 44.47
C ALA A 394 -77.13 13.11 45.81
N MET A 395 -75.89 13.48 46.17
CA MET A 395 -75.61 14.26 47.39
C MET A 395 -76.22 15.67 47.32
N ALA A 396 -76.23 16.32 46.14
CA ALA A 396 -76.90 17.61 45.94
C ALA A 396 -78.44 17.51 45.99
N SER A 397 -79.00 16.39 45.53
CA SER A 397 -80.44 16.11 45.60
C SER A 397 -80.90 15.84 47.04
N ASP A 398 -80.13 15.03 47.77
CA ASP A 398 -80.38 14.74 49.20
C ASP A 398 -80.23 16.01 50.04
N TYR A 399 -79.30 16.88 49.67
CA TYR A 399 -79.10 18.21 50.23
C TYR A 399 -80.29 19.17 49.98
N LEU A 400 -80.95 19.11 48.81
CA LEU A 400 -82.14 19.92 48.54
C LEU A 400 -83.40 19.42 49.26
N LEU A 401 -83.51 18.10 49.46
CA LEU A 401 -84.51 17.50 50.35
C LEU A 401 -84.30 17.94 51.81
N PHE A 402 -83.05 18.01 52.27
CA PHE A 402 -82.71 18.51 53.61
C PHE A 402 -82.87 20.04 53.76
N ARG A 403 -82.76 20.81 52.67
CA ARG A 403 -83.05 22.25 52.64
C ARG A 403 -84.53 22.55 52.92
N HIS A 404 -85.43 21.70 52.47
CA HIS A 404 -86.87 21.88 52.67
C HIS A 404 -87.30 21.65 54.13
N THR A 405 -86.61 20.76 54.85
CA THR A 405 -86.80 20.54 56.30
C THR A 405 -86.17 21.64 57.15
N ARG A 406 -85.08 22.27 56.72
CA ARG A 406 -84.44 23.39 57.45
C ARG A 406 -85.06 24.76 57.20
N GLN A 407 -85.75 24.98 56.07
CA GLN A 407 -86.57 26.18 55.90
C GLN A 407 -87.75 26.22 56.90
N LEU A 408 -88.24 25.05 57.31
CA LEU A 408 -89.18 24.90 58.43
C LEU A 408 -88.55 25.27 59.79
N GLU A 409 -87.26 25.00 60.00
CA GLU A 409 -86.53 25.46 61.20
C GLU A 409 -86.21 26.97 61.20
N ARG A 410 -85.99 27.59 60.04
CA ARG A 410 -85.81 29.06 59.96
C ARG A 410 -87.11 29.83 60.19
N SER A 411 -88.28 29.27 59.89
CA SER A 411 -89.56 29.82 60.35
C SER A 411 -89.73 29.75 61.87
N LEU A 412 -88.88 29.01 62.60
CA LEU A 412 -88.84 28.95 64.06
C LEU A 412 -87.83 29.92 64.70
N GLY A 413 -87.26 30.86 63.93
CA GLY A 413 -86.72 32.10 64.49
C GLY A 413 -85.35 32.02 65.18
N MET A 414 -84.34 31.40 64.55
CA MET A 414 -82.94 31.60 64.96
C MET A 414 -82.06 31.97 63.75
N ALA A 415 -81.70 33.25 63.67
CA ALA A 415 -80.79 33.80 62.67
C ALA A 415 -79.62 34.52 63.35
N GLY A 416 -78.38 34.24 62.92
CA GLY A 416 -77.20 34.97 63.39
C GLY A 416 -75.86 34.52 62.77
N ALA A 417 -75.53 35.08 61.61
CA ALA A 417 -74.19 35.52 61.18
C ALA A 417 -72.95 34.59 61.28
N LEU A 418 -72.98 33.46 60.57
CA LEU A 418 -71.79 32.80 60.00
C LEU A 418 -72.14 32.41 58.55
N PRO A 419 -71.17 32.31 57.59
CA PRO A 419 -71.46 31.69 56.31
C PRO A 419 -72.10 30.35 56.63
N SER A 420 -73.34 30.15 56.18
CA SER A 420 -74.07 28.95 56.53
C SER A 420 -73.19 27.76 56.18
N PHE A 421 -73.15 26.73 57.04
CA PHE A 421 -72.40 25.50 56.78
C PHE A 421 -72.55 25.03 55.31
N ASP A 422 -73.74 25.27 54.76
CA ASP A 422 -74.14 25.25 53.35
C ASP A 422 -73.16 25.87 52.33
N GLU A 423 -72.76 27.14 52.52
CA GLU A 423 -71.82 27.83 51.63
C GLU A 423 -70.41 27.27 51.78
N VAL A 424 -70.01 26.91 53.00
CA VAL A 424 -68.70 26.30 53.27
C VAL A 424 -68.59 24.94 52.59
N VAL A 425 -69.65 24.13 52.64
CA VAL A 425 -69.71 22.81 51.98
C VAL A 425 -69.75 22.95 50.46
N ALA A 426 -70.54 23.88 49.91
CA ALA A 426 -70.58 24.13 48.47
C ALA A 426 -69.22 24.59 47.93
N VAL A 427 -68.54 25.50 48.63
CA VAL A 427 -67.19 25.95 48.29
C VAL A 427 -66.19 24.80 48.42
N PHE A 428 -66.31 23.95 49.45
CA PHE A 428 -65.46 22.78 49.63
C PHE A 428 -65.61 21.78 48.47
N PHE A 429 -66.83 21.48 48.02
CA PHE A 429 -67.05 20.61 46.87
C PHE A 429 -66.56 21.22 45.55
N LEU A 430 -66.73 22.53 45.35
CA LEU A 430 -66.14 23.24 44.20
C LEU A 430 -64.61 23.13 44.18
N LEU A 431 -63.96 23.28 45.34
CA LEU A 431 -62.52 23.10 45.47
C LEU A 431 -62.08 21.65 45.22
N LEU A 432 -62.88 20.66 45.65
CA LEU A 432 -62.63 19.24 45.40
C LEU A 432 -62.74 18.88 43.92
N ILE A 433 -63.76 19.40 43.23
CA ILE A 433 -63.94 19.21 41.78
C ILE A 433 -62.81 19.92 41.01
N ALA A 434 -62.49 21.16 41.36
CA ALA A 434 -61.38 21.89 40.75
C ALA A 434 -60.04 21.17 40.96
N GLY A 435 -59.79 20.66 42.18
CA GLY A 435 -58.63 19.84 42.50
C GLY A 435 -58.60 18.53 41.72
N GLY A 436 -59.74 17.85 41.58
CA GLY A 436 -59.87 16.64 40.78
C GLY A 436 -59.60 16.87 39.28
N CYS A 437 -60.11 17.97 38.71
CA CYS A 437 -59.84 18.36 37.34
C CYS A 437 -58.38 18.73 37.11
N ALA A 438 -57.76 19.48 38.04
CA ALA A 438 -56.35 19.83 37.98
C ALA A 438 -55.45 18.58 38.08
N TRP A 439 -55.78 17.65 38.98
CA TRP A 439 -55.05 16.40 39.14
C TRP A 439 -55.20 15.48 37.92
N ALA A 440 -56.41 15.33 37.39
CA ALA A 440 -56.64 14.56 36.17
C ALA A 440 -55.88 15.16 34.96
N GLY A 441 -55.88 16.49 34.81
CA GLY A 441 -55.12 17.20 33.78
C GLY A 441 -53.61 16.97 33.93
N TRP A 442 -53.09 17.04 35.15
CA TRP A 442 -51.68 16.75 35.46
C TRP A 442 -51.32 15.29 35.11
N CYS A 443 -52.15 14.32 35.52
CA CYS A 443 -51.91 12.91 35.23
C CYS A 443 -51.95 12.61 33.73
N LEU A 444 -52.86 13.25 32.98
CA LEU A 444 -52.94 13.10 31.53
C LEU A 444 -51.70 13.68 30.84
N ALA A 445 -51.29 14.88 31.25
CA ALA A 445 -50.07 15.53 30.75
C ALA A 445 -48.83 14.68 31.04
N ALA A 446 -48.65 14.21 32.28
CA ALA A 446 -47.51 13.40 32.70
C ALA A 446 -47.45 12.04 31.97
N ARG A 447 -48.61 11.38 31.74
CA ARG A 447 -48.68 10.10 31.00
C ARG A 447 -48.50 10.27 29.49
N SER A 448 -48.88 11.41 28.92
CA SER A 448 -48.63 11.70 27.50
C SER A 448 -47.19 12.14 27.23
N ALA A 449 -46.55 12.83 28.18
CA ALA A 449 -45.19 13.34 28.05
C ALA A 449 -44.12 12.25 28.18
N ARG A 450 -44.28 11.26 29.08
CA ARG A 450 -43.28 10.20 29.30
C ARG A 450 -42.96 9.36 28.05
N PRO A 451 -43.95 8.82 27.31
CA PRO A 451 -43.68 8.06 26.09
C PRO A 451 -43.09 8.92 24.97
N TRP A 452 -43.32 10.23 25.00
CA TRP A 452 -42.72 11.18 24.07
C TRP A 452 -41.25 11.44 24.42
N ASP A 453 -40.93 11.66 25.69
CA ASP A 453 -39.57 11.81 26.19
C ASP A 453 -38.73 10.54 25.98
N GLU A 454 -39.32 9.35 26.12
CA GLU A 454 -38.64 8.07 25.86
C GLU A 454 -38.32 7.90 24.38
N ARG A 455 -39.27 8.20 23.48
CA ARG A 455 -39.03 8.16 22.03
C ARG A 455 -38.04 9.21 21.56
N GLN A 456 -38.03 10.40 22.16
CA GLN A 456 -37.01 11.41 21.86
C GLN A 456 -35.62 10.95 22.30
N ARG A 457 -35.52 10.31 23.48
CA ARG A 457 -34.25 9.75 23.96
C ARG A 457 -33.73 8.61 23.10
N GLU A 458 -34.58 7.72 22.60
CA GLU A 458 -34.17 6.66 21.66
C GLU A 458 -33.70 7.24 20.31
N ARG A 459 -34.38 8.28 19.81
CA ARG A 459 -33.99 8.97 18.57
C ARG A 459 -32.68 9.74 18.71
N GLU A 460 -32.46 10.42 19.84
CA GLU A 460 -31.16 11.04 20.13
C GLU A 460 -30.03 10.01 20.22
N ARG A 461 -30.28 8.82 20.78
CA ARG A 461 -29.28 7.74 20.81
C ARG A 461 -28.94 7.24 19.41
N ALA A 462 -29.94 7.03 18.55
CA ALA A 462 -29.72 6.63 17.17
C ALA A 462 -28.92 7.69 16.38
N TYR A 463 -29.27 8.98 16.55
CA TYR A 463 -28.54 10.08 15.92
C TYR A 463 -27.09 10.20 16.42
N ARG A 464 -26.87 10.07 17.74
CA ARG A 464 -25.52 10.06 18.32
C ARG A 464 -24.71 8.84 17.87
N ALA A 465 -25.34 7.69 17.64
CA ALA A 465 -24.66 6.51 17.11
C ALA A 465 -24.19 6.73 15.66
N VAL A 466 -25.03 7.35 14.82
CA VAL A 466 -24.66 7.73 13.44
C VAL A 466 -23.51 8.74 13.44
N LEU A 467 -23.59 9.79 14.26
CA LEU A 467 -22.51 10.79 14.40
C LEU A 467 -21.18 10.18 14.88
N ARG A 468 -21.22 9.24 15.83
CA ARG A 468 -20.03 8.52 16.29
C ARG A 468 -19.45 7.61 15.21
N ALA A 469 -20.30 6.97 14.41
CA ALA A 469 -19.85 6.17 13.27
C ALA A 469 -19.19 7.05 12.19
N THR A 470 -19.71 8.27 11.98
CA THR A 470 -19.10 9.23 11.05
C THR A 470 -17.77 9.78 11.58
N SER A 471 -17.64 10.04 12.89
CA SER A 471 -16.39 10.53 13.49
C SER A 471 -15.33 9.43 13.65
N ALA A 472 -15.72 8.18 13.93
CA ALA A 472 -14.80 7.04 14.01
C ALA A 472 -14.24 6.63 12.63
N GLY A 473 -14.97 6.94 11.55
CA GLY A 473 -14.45 6.83 10.18
C GLY A 473 -13.32 7.82 9.87
N THR A 474 -13.26 8.96 10.58
CA THR A 474 -12.26 10.01 10.39
C THR A 474 -10.93 9.70 11.09
N GLU A 475 -10.91 8.89 12.16
CA GLU A 475 -9.67 8.52 12.86
C GLU A 475 -8.88 7.38 12.20
N ARG A 476 -9.47 6.64 11.25
CA ARG A 476 -8.78 5.54 10.53
C ARG A 476 -8.28 5.89 9.12
N GLY A 477 -8.45 7.13 8.67
CA GLY A 477 -8.01 7.55 7.33
C GLY A 477 -7.50 8.97 7.34
N ALA A 478 -6.18 9.13 7.40
CA ALA A 478 -5.51 10.39 7.17
C ALA A 478 -5.80 10.86 5.72
N TYR A 479 -6.55 11.95 5.59
CA TYR A 479 -6.54 12.82 4.40
C TYR A 479 -6.44 14.26 4.89
N PRO A 480 -5.36 14.99 4.58
CA PRO A 480 -5.24 16.39 4.93
C PRO A 480 -5.93 17.24 3.85
N GLY A 481 -6.80 18.16 4.27
CA GLY A 481 -7.19 19.28 3.42
C GLY A 481 -8.69 19.54 3.31
N THR A 482 -9.12 20.61 4.00
CA THR A 482 -10.12 21.57 3.51
C THR A 482 -11.52 21.03 3.17
N SER A 483 -12.33 20.76 4.20
CA SER A 483 -13.79 21.07 4.22
C SER A 483 -14.49 20.59 5.48
N ALA A 484 -13.94 19.57 6.16
CA ALA A 484 -14.56 18.97 7.35
C ALA A 484 -14.50 19.87 8.60
N ASP A 485 -13.44 20.67 8.77
CA ASP A 485 -13.28 21.55 9.95
C ASP A 485 -14.29 22.71 9.97
N VAL A 486 -14.67 23.26 8.80
CA VAL A 486 -15.66 24.35 8.76
C VAL A 486 -17.07 23.85 9.12
N LEU A 487 -17.39 22.60 8.79
CA LEU A 487 -18.67 21.97 9.14
C LEU A 487 -18.71 21.51 10.60
N SER A 488 -17.60 20.99 11.15
CA SER A 488 -17.51 20.63 12.56
C SER A 488 -17.60 21.87 13.47
N GLN A 489 -16.98 22.97 13.06
CA GLN A 489 -16.98 24.24 13.80
C GLN A 489 -18.34 24.93 13.74
N ARG A 490 -19.00 24.97 12.57
CA ARG A 490 -20.40 25.46 12.47
C ARG A 490 -21.41 24.58 13.21
N ALA A 491 -21.20 23.27 13.26
CA ALA A 491 -22.03 22.36 14.04
C ALA A 491 -21.83 22.56 15.55
N ALA A 492 -20.58 22.75 16.00
CA ALA A 492 -20.25 23.07 17.38
C ALA A 492 -20.78 24.44 17.81
N ASP A 493 -20.77 25.43 16.90
CA ASP A 493 -21.31 26.76 17.17
C ASP A 493 -22.84 26.77 17.22
N ARG A 494 -23.52 25.95 16.40
CA ARG A 494 -24.98 25.73 16.52
C ARG A 494 -25.35 24.98 17.78
N ALA A 495 -24.57 23.99 18.20
CA ALA A 495 -24.80 23.27 19.46
C ALA A 495 -24.63 24.21 20.67
N ARG A 496 -23.61 25.08 20.65
CA ARG A 496 -23.42 26.14 21.67
C ARG A 496 -24.56 27.16 21.65
N ALA A 497 -24.99 27.63 20.48
CA ALA A 497 -26.12 28.55 20.36
C ALA A 497 -27.44 27.94 20.88
N TYR A 498 -27.65 26.64 20.66
CA TYR A 498 -28.82 25.93 21.16
C TYR A 498 -28.77 25.73 22.69
N GLN A 499 -27.59 25.43 23.25
CA GLN A 499 -27.39 25.35 24.70
C GLN A 499 -27.54 26.72 25.38
N ASP A 500 -27.06 27.80 24.78
CA ASP A 500 -27.26 29.17 25.29
C ASP A 500 -28.73 29.59 25.23
N LEU A 501 -29.45 29.20 24.18
CA LEU A 501 -30.89 29.48 24.06
C LEU A 501 -31.69 28.70 25.13
N LEU A 502 -31.32 27.46 25.40
CA LEU A 502 -31.89 26.66 26.50
C LEU A 502 -31.53 27.23 27.88
N ALA A 503 -30.30 27.71 28.08
CA ALA A 503 -29.88 28.34 29.32
C ALA A 503 -30.59 29.68 29.58
N ARG A 504 -30.85 30.48 28.54
CA ARG A 504 -31.65 31.72 28.64
C ARG A 504 -33.12 31.44 28.94
N LEU A 505 -33.69 30.39 28.34
CA LEU A 505 -35.05 29.93 28.64
C LEU A 505 -35.17 29.36 30.06
N ALA A 506 -34.14 28.69 30.57
CA ALA A 506 -34.09 28.20 31.96
C ALA A 506 -33.81 29.32 32.97
N GLY A 507 -33.01 30.33 32.61
CA GLY A 507 -32.66 31.48 33.45
C GLY A 507 -33.81 32.45 33.71
N HIS A 508 -34.83 32.47 32.84
CA HIS A 508 -35.99 33.34 33.04
C HIS A 508 -36.90 32.91 34.22
N HIS A 509 -36.68 31.72 34.79
CA HIS A 509 -37.46 31.20 35.92
C HIS A 509 -36.88 31.50 37.32
N ARG A 510 -35.73 32.18 37.44
CA ARG A 510 -35.03 32.39 38.74
C ARG A 510 -34.72 33.85 39.10
N ARG A 511 -35.57 34.82 38.71
CA ARG A 511 -35.50 36.19 39.27
C ARG A 511 -36.88 36.72 39.63
N ASN A 512 -37.29 36.46 40.87
CA ASN A 512 -38.01 37.40 41.73
C ASN A 512 -38.12 36.79 43.15
N PRO A 513 -37.40 37.32 44.17
CA PRO A 513 -37.72 37.04 45.56
C PRO A 513 -38.87 37.95 46.02
N PRO A 514 -39.80 37.48 46.88
CA PRO A 514 -40.82 38.36 47.46
C PRO A 514 -40.21 39.24 48.57
N ARG A 515 -40.64 40.52 48.58
CA ARG A 515 -40.65 41.39 49.77
C ARG A 515 -41.89 41.08 50.60
#